data_AF-A0AAW4V527-F1
#
_entry.id   AF-A0AAW4V527-F1
#
_cell.length_a   1.000
_cell.length_b   1.000
_cell.length_c   1.000
_cell.angle_alpha   90.00
_cell.angle_beta   90.00
_cell.angle_gamma   90.00
#
_symmetry.space_group_name_H-M   'P 1'
#
loop_
_entity.id
_entity.type
_entity.pdbx_description
1 polymer ?
#
loop_
_entity_poly.entity_id
_entity_poly.type
_entity_poly.pdbx_seq_one_letter_code
_entity_poly.pdbx_strand_id
1 'polypeptide(L)'
;MKKRYYFIIILVILIPILIVTSLIKDSNQKPAIKIKDNEIITSVPNCSEPTIKIDKIRNIKLLDNVEIGNKQVGYKEDKCYAGYFDTQFGTCFIYINPNIHSYIYFETKDDKCLINYESEEKTKELYETIKNI
;
A
#
# COMPACT_ATOMS: atom_id res chain seq x y z
N MET A 1 -25.32 -18.64 -39.75
CA MET A 1 -25.85 -17.84 -38.63
C MET A 1 -25.64 -18.49 -37.26
N LYS A 2 -26.01 -19.76 -37.04
CA LYS A 2 -25.83 -20.47 -35.74
C LYS A 2 -24.41 -20.45 -35.16
N LYS A 3 -23.36 -20.68 -35.98
CA LYS A 3 -21.95 -20.62 -35.54
C LYS A 3 -21.51 -19.24 -35.03
N ARG A 4 -22.01 -18.15 -35.63
CA ARG A 4 -21.75 -16.78 -35.18
C ARG A 4 -22.43 -16.50 -33.83
N TYR A 5 -23.62 -17.05 -33.61
CA TYR A 5 -24.34 -16.93 -32.34
C TYR A 5 -23.61 -17.67 -31.20
N TYR A 6 -23.13 -18.89 -31.42
CA TYR A 6 -22.29 -19.59 -30.43
C TYR A 6 -20.99 -18.84 -30.14
N PHE A 7 -20.36 -18.23 -31.15
CA PHE A 7 -19.17 -17.43 -30.96
C PHE A 7 -19.42 -16.18 -30.10
N ILE A 8 -20.56 -15.50 -30.32
CA ILE A 8 -20.97 -14.35 -29.50
C ILE A 8 -21.25 -14.78 -28.06
N ILE A 9 -21.95 -15.89 -27.84
CA ILE A 9 -22.20 -16.43 -26.49
C ILE A 9 -20.90 -16.75 -25.77
N ILE A 10 -19.94 -17.38 -26.45
CA ILE A 10 -18.63 -17.71 -25.87
C ILE A 10 -17.91 -16.43 -25.44
N LEU A 11 -17.88 -15.40 -26.29
CA LEU A 11 -17.27 -14.10 -25.97
C LEU A 11 -17.92 -13.41 -24.76
N VAL A 12 -19.25 -13.42 -24.70
CA VAL A 12 -20.02 -12.83 -23.59
C VAL A 12 -19.74 -13.53 -22.25
N ILE A 13 -19.38 -14.82 -22.27
CA ILE A 13 -19.00 -15.56 -21.06
C ILE A 13 -17.50 -15.37 -20.74
N LEU A 14 -16.62 -15.36 -21.75
CA LEU A 14 -15.17 -15.29 -21.55
C LEU A 14 -14.71 -13.92 -21.03
N ILE A 15 -15.30 -12.83 -21.52
CA ILE A 15 -14.88 -11.48 -21.11
C ILE A 15 -15.10 -11.25 -19.60
N PRO A 16 -16.28 -11.52 -19.01
CA PRO A 16 -16.48 -11.42 -17.56
C PRO A 16 -15.52 -12.31 -16.76
N ILE A 17 -15.26 -13.54 -17.22
CA ILE A 17 -14.32 -14.45 -16.55
C ILE A 17 -12.91 -13.88 -16.55
N LEU A 18 -12.46 -13.29 -17.66
CA LEU A 18 -11.14 -12.65 -17.74
C LEU A 18 -11.04 -11.44 -16.83
N ILE A 19 -12.10 -10.61 -16.76
CA ILE A 19 -12.15 -9.46 -15.86
C ILE A 19 -12.08 -9.94 -14.40
N VAL A 20 -12.92 -10.91 -14.01
CA VAL A 20 -12.94 -11.43 -12.64
C VAL A 20 -11.61 -12.07 -12.26
N THR A 21 -11.01 -12.86 -13.14
CA THR A 21 -9.70 -13.48 -12.87
C THR A 21 -8.57 -12.45 -12.78
N SER A 22 -8.61 -11.37 -13.57
CA SER A 22 -7.67 -10.25 -13.44
C SER A 22 -7.80 -9.54 -12.09
N LEU A 23 -9.04 -9.23 -11.67
CA LEU A 23 -9.32 -8.58 -10.39
C LEU A 23 -8.90 -9.46 -9.20
N ILE A 24 -9.12 -10.77 -9.28
CA ILE A 24 -8.67 -11.74 -8.25
C ILE A 24 -7.14 -11.80 -8.20
N LYS A 25 -6.46 -11.80 -9.36
CA LYS A 25 -5.00 -11.85 -9.43
C LYS A 25 -4.38 -10.61 -8.78
N ASP A 26 -4.89 -9.43 -9.11
CA ASP A 26 -4.41 -8.19 -8.52
C ASP A 26 -4.73 -8.17 -7.03
N SER A 27 -5.96 -8.49 -6.61
CA SER A 27 -6.31 -8.56 -5.18
C SER A 27 -5.45 -9.52 -4.33
N ASN A 28 -4.79 -10.51 -4.95
CA ASN A 28 -3.91 -11.46 -4.28
C ASN A 28 -2.42 -11.10 -4.38
N GLN A 29 -2.04 -10.03 -5.08
CA GLN A 29 -0.67 -9.55 -5.04
C GLN A 29 -0.32 -9.10 -3.61
N LYS A 30 0.88 -9.46 -3.16
CA LYS A 30 1.35 -9.06 -1.84
C LYS A 30 1.76 -7.58 -1.87
N PRO A 31 1.56 -6.84 -0.77
CA PRO A 31 2.25 -5.57 -0.57
C PRO A 31 3.76 -5.76 -0.82
N ALA A 32 4.35 -4.90 -1.63
CA ALA A 32 5.78 -4.91 -1.90
C ALA A 32 6.36 -3.52 -1.65
N ILE A 33 7.46 -3.48 -0.92
CA ILE A 33 8.25 -2.27 -0.73
C ILE A 33 9.57 -2.48 -1.46
N LYS A 34 9.92 -1.50 -2.31
CA LYS A 34 11.15 -1.49 -3.09
C LYS A 34 11.94 -0.25 -2.72
N ILE A 35 13.22 -0.43 -2.44
CA ILE A 35 14.15 0.68 -2.25
C ILE A 35 14.96 0.78 -3.53
N LYS A 36 14.86 1.91 -4.24
CA LYS A 36 15.55 2.12 -5.52
C LYS A 36 15.81 3.61 -5.72
N ASP A 37 16.96 3.97 -6.28
CA ASP A 37 17.25 5.33 -6.74
C ASP A 37 16.98 6.42 -5.68
N ASN A 38 17.35 6.17 -4.42
CA ASN A 38 17.11 7.07 -3.26
C ASN A 38 15.63 7.26 -2.89
N GLU A 39 14.79 6.31 -3.27
CA GLU A 39 13.35 6.33 -3.02
C GLU A 39 12.87 5.00 -2.41
N ILE A 40 11.96 5.10 -1.45
CA ILE A 40 11.18 3.98 -0.91
C ILE A 40 9.85 3.99 -1.66
N ILE A 41 9.67 3.03 -2.55
CA ILE A 41 8.47 2.85 -3.36
C ILE A 41 7.63 1.77 -2.69
N THR A 42 6.39 2.11 -2.34
CA THR A 42 5.44 1.15 -1.77
C THR A 42 4.42 0.77 -2.84
N SER A 43 4.08 -0.51 -2.94
CA SER A 43 3.13 -1.04 -3.93
C SER A 43 2.19 -2.06 -3.29
N VAL A 44 0.88 -1.87 -3.48
CA VAL A 44 -0.21 -2.63 -2.86
C VAL A 44 -1.26 -2.68 -3.93
N PRO A 45 -1.90 -3.84 -4.12
CA PRO A 45 -2.81 -3.98 -5.22
C PRO A 45 -3.97 -3.00 -5.12
N ASN A 46 -4.40 -2.51 -6.28
CA ASN A 46 -5.49 -1.55 -6.41
C ASN A 46 -5.27 -0.20 -5.73
N CYS A 47 -4.03 0.10 -5.29
CA CYS A 47 -3.65 1.37 -4.68
C CYS A 47 -2.57 2.07 -5.50
N SER A 48 -2.46 3.39 -5.34
CA SER A 48 -1.32 4.15 -5.85
C SER A 48 -0.01 3.61 -5.28
N GLU A 49 1.10 3.82 -5.98
CA GLU A 49 2.44 3.50 -5.51
C GLU A 49 3.12 4.75 -4.91
N PRO A 50 2.89 5.11 -3.63
CA PRO A 50 3.50 6.30 -3.08
C PRO A 50 4.99 6.07 -2.85
N THR A 51 5.72 7.18 -2.99
CA THR A 51 7.17 7.22 -2.98
C THR A 51 7.65 8.16 -1.87
N ILE A 52 8.54 7.67 -1.02
CA ILE A 52 9.20 8.46 0.02
C ILE A 52 10.65 8.68 -0.42
N LYS A 53 11.04 9.94 -0.61
CA LYS A 53 12.42 10.29 -0.98
C LYS A 53 13.32 10.26 0.24
N ILE A 54 14.39 9.47 0.19
CA ILE A 54 15.26 9.21 1.34
C ILE A 54 16.05 10.47 1.75
N ASP A 55 16.48 11.28 0.79
CA ASP A 55 17.19 12.55 1.02
C ASP A 55 16.34 13.60 1.75
N LYS A 56 15.02 13.44 1.75
CA LYS A 56 14.10 14.32 2.45
C LYS A 56 13.75 13.86 3.86
N ILE A 57 14.15 12.65 4.27
CA ILE A 57 13.86 12.11 5.60
C ILE A 57 14.72 12.86 6.63
N ARG A 58 14.06 13.40 7.66
CA ARG A 58 14.70 14.07 8.81
C ARG A 58 14.73 13.18 10.04
N ASN A 59 13.71 12.36 10.20
CA ASN A 59 13.56 11.46 11.33
C ASN A 59 12.87 10.17 10.88
N ILE A 60 13.30 9.06 11.47
CA ILE A 60 12.67 7.76 11.28
C ILE A 60 12.48 7.12 12.65
N LYS A 61 11.29 6.55 12.89
CA LYS A 61 10.97 5.84 14.13
C LYS A 61 10.24 4.56 13.81
N LEU A 62 10.59 3.50 14.54
CA LEU A 62 9.74 2.32 14.66
C LEU A 62 8.76 2.54 15.81
N LEU A 63 7.47 2.36 15.53
CA LEU A 63 6.38 2.59 16.48
C LEU A 63 5.44 1.39 16.48
N ASP A 64 4.85 1.11 17.63
CA ASP A 64 3.80 0.11 17.75
C ASP A 64 2.49 0.80 18.19
N ASN A 65 1.34 0.22 17.80
CA ASN A 65 0.00 0.65 18.21
C ASN A 65 -0.31 2.14 17.96
N VAL A 66 0.02 2.65 16.77
CA VAL A 66 -0.30 4.03 16.37
C VAL A 66 -1.81 4.19 16.18
N GLU A 67 -2.39 5.24 16.79
CA GLU A 67 -3.79 5.59 16.58
C GLU A 67 -4.00 6.19 15.17
N ILE A 68 -4.73 5.46 14.33
CA ILE A 68 -5.19 5.90 13.00
C ILE A 68 -6.65 6.36 13.13
N GLY A 69 -6.86 7.66 12.96
CA GLY A 69 -8.17 8.32 13.05
C GLY A 69 -8.95 8.31 11.73
N ASN A 70 -9.62 9.44 11.47
CA ASN A 70 -10.49 9.58 10.31
C ASN A 70 -9.69 9.69 9.02
N LYS A 71 -10.28 9.15 7.95
CA LYS A 71 -9.78 9.34 6.58
C LYS A 71 -10.11 10.76 6.13
N GLN A 72 -9.09 11.54 5.81
CA GLN A 72 -9.26 12.84 5.16
C GLN A 72 -9.36 12.65 3.65
N VAL A 73 -8.38 11.99 3.04
CA VAL A 73 -8.34 11.70 1.59
C VAL A 73 -7.75 10.31 1.35
N GLY A 74 -8.34 9.54 0.44
CA GLY A 74 -7.76 8.28 -0.05
C GLY A 74 -8.65 7.05 0.13
N TYR A 75 -8.02 5.92 0.37
CA TYR A 75 -8.61 4.58 0.41
C TYR A 75 -8.52 3.98 1.82
N LYS A 76 -9.60 3.36 2.30
CA LYS A 76 -9.68 2.72 3.63
C LYS A 76 -10.46 1.43 3.51
N GLU A 77 -9.77 0.30 3.42
CA GLU A 77 -10.37 -1.03 3.40
C GLU A 77 -9.62 -2.04 4.27
N ASP A 78 -10.22 -3.19 4.53
CA ASP A 78 -9.80 -4.17 5.55
C ASP A 78 -8.34 -4.64 5.43
N LYS A 79 -7.77 -4.55 4.22
CA LYS A 79 -6.39 -4.99 3.93
C LYS A 79 -5.43 -3.85 3.61
N CYS A 80 -5.93 -2.63 3.40
CA CYS A 80 -5.10 -1.49 3.03
C CYS A 80 -5.76 -0.15 3.35
N TYR A 81 -5.03 0.69 4.08
CA TYR A 81 -5.28 2.11 4.16
C TYR A 81 -4.18 2.86 3.40
N ALA A 82 -4.57 3.74 2.50
CA ALA A 82 -3.66 4.53 1.68
C ALA A 82 -4.21 5.94 1.49
N GLY A 83 -3.41 6.97 1.82
CA GLY A 83 -3.79 8.38 1.67
C GLY A 83 -3.57 9.19 2.95
N TYR A 84 -4.24 10.34 3.07
CA TYR A 84 -4.12 11.23 4.22
C TYR A 84 -5.15 10.91 5.29
N PHE A 85 -4.67 10.65 6.51
CA PHE A 85 -5.48 10.31 7.66
C PHE A 85 -5.06 11.14 8.86
N ASP A 86 -6.01 11.38 9.76
CA ASP A 86 -5.70 11.91 11.08
C ASP A 86 -4.96 10.84 11.89
N THR A 87 -3.90 11.24 12.58
CA THR A 87 -3.15 10.38 13.49
C THR A 87 -2.80 11.15 14.75
N GLN A 88 -2.28 10.46 15.76
CA GLN A 88 -1.70 11.11 16.95
C GLN A 88 -0.54 12.08 16.64
N PHE A 89 0.00 12.06 15.41
CA PHE A 89 1.05 12.97 14.94
C PHE A 89 0.52 14.12 14.08
N GLY A 90 -0.80 14.28 13.97
CA GLY A 90 -1.47 15.16 13.02
C GLY A 90 -1.84 14.42 11.73
N THR A 91 -2.12 15.16 10.65
CA THR A 91 -2.40 14.57 9.34
C THR A 91 -1.14 13.92 8.79
N CYS A 92 -1.19 12.61 8.56
CA CYS A 92 -0.10 11.84 7.98
C CYS A 92 -0.56 11.21 6.67
N PHE A 93 0.33 11.14 5.69
CA PHE A 93 0.20 10.21 4.60
C PHE A 93 0.46 8.80 5.14
N ILE A 94 -0.48 7.88 4.99
CA ILE A 94 -0.32 6.51 5.47
C ILE A 94 -0.38 5.54 4.31
N TYR A 95 0.34 4.45 4.47
CA TYR A 95 0.32 3.31 3.58
C TYR A 95 0.52 2.02 4.38
N ILE A 96 -0.59 1.45 4.86
CA ILE A 96 -0.55 0.40 5.86
C ILE A 96 -1.56 -0.71 5.58
N ASN A 97 -1.23 -1.93 5.98
CA ASN A 97 -2.21 -2.95 6.29
C ASN A 97 -2.70 -2.73 7.73
N PRO A 98 -4.01 -2.50 7.98
CA PRO A 98 -4.51 -2.21 9.33
C PRO A 98 -4.38 -3.38 10.31
N ASN A 99 -4.13 -4.60 9.81
CA ASN A 99 -3.93 -5.79 10.64
C ASN A 99 -2.49 -5.96 11.15
N ILE A 100 -1.57 -5.05 10.78
CA ILE A 100 -0.18 -5.06 11.24
C ILE A 100 0.02 -3.84 12.14
N HIS A 101 0.42 -4.07 13.38
CA HIS A 101 0.47 -3.04 14.42
C HIS A 101 1.86 -2.50 14.73
N SER A 102 2.86 -2.87 13.92
CA SER A 102 4.17 -2.23 13.88
C SER A 102 4.26 -1.31 12.68
N TYR A 103 4.82 -0.13 12.84
CA TYR A 103 4.82 0.95 11.86
C TYR A 103 6.18 1.63 11.78
N ILE A 104 6.56 2.03 10.58
CA ILE A 104 7.68 2.93 10.34
C ILE A 104 7.12 4.32 10.11
N TYR A 105 7.43 5.23 11.02
CA TYR A 105 7.12 6.63 10.90
C TYR A 105 8.29 7.39 10.29
N PHE A 106 8.00 8.20 9.29
CA PHE A 106 8.94 9.13 8.68
C PHE A 106 8.46 10.55 8.92
N GLU A 107 9.37 11.39 9.39
CA GLU A 107 9.22 12.83 9.30
C GLU A 107 10.12 13.30 8.16
N THR A 108 9.51 13.76 7.07
CA THR A 108 10.24 14.37 5.97
C THR A 108 10.21 15.90 6.10
N LYS A 109 10.93 16.59 5.21
CA LYS A 109 10.83 18.07 5.15
C LYS A 109 9.42 18.57 4.84
N ASP A 110 8.66 17.81 4.06
CA ASP A 110 7.39 18.26 3.46
C ASP A 110 6.18 17.62 4.14
N ASP A 111 6.29 16.34 4.54
CA ASP A 111 5.18 15.53 5.06
C ASP A 111 5.60 14.54 6.15
N LYS A 112 4.59 14.01 6.85
CA LYS A 112 4.71 12.87 7.77
C LYS A 112 4.13 11.63 7.12
N CYS A 113 4.87 10.53 7.17
CA CYS A 113 4.47 9.27 6.56
C CYS A 113 4.44 8.13 7.58
N LEU A 114 3.48 7.22 7.46
CA LEU A 114 3.44 5.95 8.18
C LEU A 114 3.30 4.80 7.21
N ILE A 115 4.19 3.81 7.29
CA ILE A 115 4.09 2.58 6.51
C ILE A 115 4.25 1.34 7.38
N ASN A 116 3.76 0.19 6.91
CA ASN A 116 4.10 -1.12 7.47
C ASN A 116 4.26 -2.15 6.35
N TYR A 117 4.83 -3.33 6.66
CA TYR A 117 5.28 -4.27 5.65
C TYR A 117 5.12 -5.74 6.05
N GLU A 118 4.26 -6.48 5.33
CA GLU A 118 4.01 -7.94 5.39
C GLU A 118 3.68 -8.56 6.76
N SER A 119 4.45 -8.28 7.81
CA SER A 119 4.23 -8.64 9.22
C SER A 119 4.94 -7.64 10.15
N GLU A 120 4.75 -7.78 11.46
CA GLU A 120 5.48 -7.02 12.47
C GLU A 120 7.01 -7.23 12.34
N GLU A 121 7.47 -8.46 12.19
CA GLU A 121 8.90 -8.78 12.03
C GLU A 121 9.46 -8.17 10.75
N LYS A 122 8.75 -8.29 9.63
CA LYS A 122 9.17 -7.75 8.34
C LYS A 122 9.20 -6.23 8.34
N THR A 123 8.30 -5.59 9.08
CA THR A 123 8.32 -4.13 9.29
C THR A 123 9.57 -3.70 10.07
N LYS A 124 9.95 -4.46 11.11
CA LYS A 124 11.17 -4.21 11.90
C LYS A 124 12.44 -4.40 11.08
N GLU A 125 12.52 -5.47 10.29
CA GLU A 125 13.64 -5.72 9.37
C GLU A 125 13.79 -4.59 8.35
N LEU A 126 12.68 -4.09 7.80
CA LEU A 126 12.67 -2.98 6.87
C LEU A 126 13.16 -1.68 7.53
N TYR A 127 12.72 -1.39 8.76
CA TYR A 127 13.19 -0.23 9.51
C TYR A 127 14.71 -0.24 9.70
N GLU A 128 15.27 -1.37 10.15
CA GLU A 128 16.72 -1.52 10.31
C GLU A 128 17.45 -1.38 8.98
N THR A 129 16.87 -1.87 7.88
CA THR A 129 17.44 -1.68 6.54
C THR A 129 17.50 -0.20 6.17
N ILE A 130 16.40 0.54 6.32
CA ILE A 130 16.32 1.96 5.94
C ILE A 130 17.23 2.82 6.82
N LYS A 131 17.30 2.54 8.11
CA LYS A 131 18.13 3.29 9.06
C LYS A 131 19.63 3.22 8.74
N ASN A 132 20.05 2.18 8.03
CA ASN A 132 21.44 1.95 7.65
C ASN A 132 21.78 2.41 6.21
N ILE A 133 20.86 3.10 5.53
CA ILE A 133 21.09 3.77 4.24
C ILE A 133 21.71 5.15 4.49
#